data_AF-A0A136WBU0-F1
#
_entry.id   AF-A0A136WBU0-F1
#
_cell.length_a   1.000
_cell.length_b   1.000
_cell.length_c   1.000
_cell.angle_alpha   90.00
_cell.angle_beta   90.00
_cell.angle_gamma   90.00
#
_symmetry.space_group_name_H-M   'P 1'
#
loop_
_entity.id
_entity.type
_entity.pdbx_description
1 polymer ?
#
loop_
_entity_poly.entity_id
_entity_poly.type
_entity_poly.pdbx_seq_one_letter_code
_entity_poly.pdbx_strand_id
1 'polypeptide(L)'
;MQKLFNVLNKLMESGEYARLKDELNSEQPVNVAEYFEELTAEKQLFVFRLLTKDMAADVFSYMDSDTQEHIVHSITDREVRNIVDEMFLDDTVDFLEEAPANLVKKVLRNTDAETRKLINRFLNYPENSAGSLMTIEFVKLRSSMTVATAMKQIKQTGTDKETIYTCYVIDDQRKLIGVVPLRTLICASDDETIEELMQEDIVSVLTTDDQEEVANIFKKYNWMALPVTDTEGRLVGIITVDDIVDVIEQETTEDMEKMAALIPSDEEYLKTPVMILAKNRIVWLSLLMVSGTLSSMVIVRYSSLIETVVILSGFIPIITDTGGNAGSQASTMIIRGMALGEIQLKDVLKVVWKEIRVGVICGLALGLMNMLKMTLVNSDAGFWVNLSVSVSMALVVVLAKTIGCFLPILAKAFKLDPAMMAGPLITTVVDVIALIIYFTLAAIFVL
;
A
#
# COMPACT_ATOMS: atom_id res chain seq x y z
N MET A 1 -18.80 2.10 -19.57
CA MET A 1 -18.36 3.48 -19.39
C MET A 1 -19.13 4.42 -20.34
N GLN A 2 -18.57 5.45 -20.98
CA GLN A 2 -19.37 6.59 -21.51
C GLN A 2 -20.63 6.27 -22.33
N LYS A 3 -20.63 5.18 -23.14
CA LYS A 3 -21.83 4.76 -23.87
C LYS A 3 -22.97 4.35 -22.95
N LEU A 4 -22.66 3.62 -21.88
CA LEU A 4 -23.62 3.21 -20.83
C LEU A 4 -24.19 4.45 -20.15
N PHE A 5 -23.34 5.36 -19.68
CA PHE A 5 -23.77 6.57 -18.98
C PHE A 5 -24.66 7.47 -19.85
N ASN A 6 -24.35 7.58 -21.14
CA ASN A 6 -25.22 8.28 -22.09
C ASN A 6 -26.59 7.61 -22.25
N VAL A 7 -26.66 6.28 -22.20
CA VAL A 7 -27.94 5.54 -22.24
C VAL A 7 -28.73 5.78 -20.96
N LEU A 8 -28.10 5.67 -19.78
CA LEU A 8 -28.74 5.91 -18.48
C LEU A 8 -29.25 7.35 -18.36
N ASN A 9 -28.43 8.34 -18.73
CA ASN A 9 -28.82 9.75 -18.77
C ASN A 9 -30.00 9.98 -19.73
N LYS A 10 -29.98 9.36 -20.92
CA LYS A 10 -31.09 9.49 -21.87
C LYS A 10 -32.38 8.90 -21.33
N LEU A 11 -32.34 7.73 -20.69
CA LEU A 11 -33.52 7.10 -20.07
C LEU A 11 -34.06 7.94 -18.91
N MET A 12 -33.18 8.56 -18.14
CA MET A 12 -33.55 9.48 -17.06
C MET A 12 -34.23 10.75 -17.59
N GLU A 13 -33.65 11.37 -18.62
CA GLU A 13 -34.19 12.58 -19.25
C GLU A 13 -35.49 12.33 -20.03
N SER A 14 -35.64 11.15 -20.65
CA SER A 14 -36.87 10.75 -21.34
C SER A 14 -38.00 10.32 -20.41
N GLY A 15 -37.72 10.19 -19.10
CA GLY A 15 -38.69 9.75 -18.10
C GLY A 15 -39.03 8.25 -18.17
N GLU A 16 -38.22 7.45 -18.86
CA GLU A 16 -38.38 6.00 -19.00
C GLU A 16 -37.91 5.24 -17.74
N TYR A 17 -38.40 5.63 -16.56
CA TYR A 17 -37.87 5.20 -15.26
C TYR A 17 -37.97 3.70 -14.99
N ALA A 18 -38.99 3.02 -15.53
CA ALA A 18 -39.10 1.56 -15.41
C ALA A 18 -37.92 0.86 -16.11
N ARG A 19 -37.57 1.36 -17.30
CA ARG A 19 -36.48 0.81 -18.10
C ARG A 19 -35.11 1.19 -17.53
N LEU A 20 -35.00 2.42 -17.01
CA LEU A 20 -33.81 2.85 -16.25
C LEU A 20 -33.58 1.95 -15.03
N LYS A 21 -34.63 1.64 -14.28
CA LYS A 21 -34.56 0.73 -13.15
C LYS A 21 -34.07 -0.66 -13.57
N ASP A 22 -34.62 -1.23 -14.63
CA ASP A 22 -34.22 -2.57 -15.10
C ASP A 22 -32.74 -2.57 -15.54
N GLU A 23 -32.29 -1.54 -16.25
CA GLU A 23 -30.90 -1.42 -16.69
C GLU A 23 -29.94 -1.28 -15.50
N LEU A 24 -30.25 -0.41 -14.54
CA LEU A 24 -29.43 -0.20 -13.34
C LEU A 24 -29.28 -1.47 -12.50
N ASN A 25 -30.34 -2.26 -12.36
CA ASN A 25 -30.34 -3.47 -11.52
C ASN A 25 -29.85 -4.74 -12.25
N SER A 26 -29.50 -4.63 -13.53
CA SER A 26 -28.90 -5.74 -14.31
C SER A 26 -27.46 -5.48 -14.73
N GLU A 27 -26.95 -4.30 -14.42
CA GLU A 27 -25.57 -3.88 -14.66
C GLU A 27 -24.66 -4.26 -13.48
N GLN A 28 -23.35 -4.27 -13.70
CA GLN A 28 -22.38 -4.51 -12.63
C GLN A 28 -22.39 -3.37 -11.59
N PRO A 29 -22.40 -3.67 -10.27
CA PRO A 29 -22.44 -2.66 -9.22
C PRO A 29 -21.36 -1.57 -9.35
N VAL A 30 -20.11 -1.96 -9.66
CA VAL A 30 -18.99 -1.03 -9.87
C VAL A 30 -19.26 -0.01 -10.97
N ASN A 31 -19.84 -0.42 -12.10
CA ASN A 31 -20.17 0.50 -13.21
C ASN A 31 -21.27 1.49 -12.80
N VAL A 32 -22.17 1.06 -11.91
CA VAL A 32 -23.22 1.92 -11.37
C VAL A 32 -22.61 2.88 -10.35
N ALA A 33 -21.69 2.45 -9.49
CA ALA A 33 -20.99 3.33 -8.54
C ALA A 33 -20.20 4.42 -9.28
N GLU A 34 -19.44 4.08 -10.32
CA GLU A 34 -18.75 5.06 -11.17
C GLU A 34 -19.73 6.04 -11.86
N TYR A 35 -20.94 5.59 -12.20
CA TYR A 35 -21.97 6.48 -12.75
C TYR A 35 -22.42 7.53 -11.73
N PHE A 36 -22.41 7.23 -10.42
CA PHE A 36 -22.79 8.19 -9.38
C PHE A 36 -21.84 9.39 -9.33
N GLU A 37 -20.56 9.21 -9.66
CA GLU A 37 -19.58 10.31 -9.70
C GLU A 37 -19.90 11.37 -10.77
N GLU A 38 -20.54 10.97 -11.88
CA GLU A 38 -20.98 11.90 -12.93
C GLU A 38 -22.29 12.64 -12.60
N LEU A 39 -23.00 12.20 -11.54
CA LEU A 39 -24.32 12.72 -11.20
C LEU A 39 -24.25 13.87 -10.21
N THR A 40 -25.20 14.80 -10.35
CA THR A 40 -25.45 15.79 -9.31
C THR A 40 -26.09 15.11 -8.10
N ALA A 41 -25.86 15.65 -6.90
CA ALA A 41 -26.44 15.17 -5.63
C ALA A 41 -27.94 14.82 -5.71
N GLU A 42 -28.74 15.67 -6.36
CA GLU A 42 -30.18 15.43 -6.54
C GLU A 42 -30.47 14.18 -7.40
N LYS A 43 -29.69 13.97 -8.46
CA LYS A 43 -29.83 12.82 -9.35
C LYS A 43 -29.33 11.54 -8.70
N GLN A 44 -28.25 11.61 -7.92
CA GLN A 44 -27.73 10.46 -7.15
C GLN A 44 -28.82 9.87 -6.26
N LEU A 45 -29.51 10.70 -5.46
CA LEU A 45 -30.57 10.22 -4.57
C LEU A 45 -31.75 9.60 -5.34
N PHE A 46 -32.10 10.19 -6.49
CA PHE A 46 -33.16 9.65 -7.34
C PHE A 46 -32.79 8.27 -7.90
N VAL A 47 -31.59 8.14 -8.46
CA VAL A 47 -31.06 6.88 -9.03
C VAL A 47 -30.93 5.82 -7.95
N PHE A 48 -30.39 6.18 -6.78
CA PHE A 48 -30.23 5.27 -5.65
C PHE A 48 -31.55 4.61 -5.23
N ARG A 49 -32.64 5.37 -5.23
CA ARG A 49 -33.99 4.85 -4.90
C ARG A 49 -34.60 3.94 -5.97
N LEU A 50 -34.02 3.87 -7.17
CA LEU A 50 -34.44 2.92 -8.20
C LEU A 50 -33.77 1.56 -8.03
N LEU A 51 -32.67 1.46 -7.29
CA LEU A 51 -31.98 0.22 -7.03
C LEU A 51 -32.82 -0.73 -6.16
N THR A 52 -32.67 -2.03 -6.36
CA THR A 52 -33.10 -3.06 -5.41
C THR A 52 -32.24 -2.97 -4.16
N LYS A 53 -32.64 -3.64 -3.07
CA LYS A 53 -31.89 -3.57 -1.81
C LYS A 53 -30.47 -4.11 -1.97
N ASP A 54 -30.36 -5.28 -2.57
CA ASP A 54 -29.11 -6.01 -2.79
C ASP A 54 -28.18 -5.16 -3.67
N MET A 55 -28.68 -4.69 -4.83
CA MET A 55 -27.91 -3.79 -5.69
C MET A 55 -27.55 -2.46 -5.01
N ALA A 56 -28.39 -1.93 -4.12
CA ALA A 56 -28.07 -0.70 -3.41
C ALA A 56 -26.94 -0.91 -2.40
N ALA A 57 -26.86 -2.07 -1.74
CA ALA A 57 -25.77 -2.42 -0.84
C ALA A 57 -24.47 -2.63 -1.62
N ASP A 58 -24.51 -3.44 -2.69
CA ASP A 58 -23.33 -3.69 -3.53
C ASP A 58 -22.80 -2.40 -4.17
N VAL A 59 -23.68 -1.56 -4.74
CA VAL A 59 -23.23 -0.29 -5.34
C VAL A 59 -22.67 0.63 -4.26
N PHE A 60 -23.22 0.61 -3.05
CA PHE A 60 -22.77 1.46 -1.96
C PHE A 60 -21.35 1.12 -1.50
N SER A 61 -20.96 -0.17 -1.44
CA SER A 61 -19.58 -0.54 -1.05
C SER A 61 -18.53 -0.05 -2.05
N TYR A 62 -18.86 0.02 -3.34
CA TYR A 62 -17.96 0.56 -4.38
C TYR A 62 -17.96 2.09 -4.53
N MET A 63 -18.78 2.83 -3.78
CA MET A 63 -18.80 4.30 -3.85
C MET A 63 -17.64 4.90 -3.06
N ASP A 64 -17.13 6.05 -3.50
CA ASP A 64 -16.21 6.84 -2.71
C ASP A 64 -16.87 7.38 -1.42
N SER A 65 -16.05 7.62 -0.40
CA SER A 65 -16.50 7.96 0.96
C SER A 65 -17.38 9.22 1.01
N ASP A 66 -17.12 10.21 0.15
CA ASP A 66 -17.94 11.43 0.06
C ASP A 66 -19.35 11.11 -0.46
N THR A 67 -19.45 10.26 -1.49
CA THR A 67 -20.74 9.83 -2.05
C THR A 67 -21.49 8.96 -1.03
N GLN A 68 -20.81 8.03 -0.36
CA GLN A 68 -21.39 7.23 0.73
C GLN A 68 -21.97 8.13 1.83
N GLU A 69 -21.19 9.10 2.31
CA GLU A 69 -21.64 10.08 3.31
C GLU A 69 -22.88 10.83 2.84
N HIS A 70 -22.85 11.36 1.61
CA HIS A 70 -23.95 12.11 1.02
C HIS A 70 -25.24 11.27 0.92
N ILE A 71 -25.14 10.02 0.48
CA ILE A 71 -26.27 9.09 0.37
C ILE A 71 -26.85 8.79 1.74
N VAL A 72 -26.02 8.41 2.72
CA VAL A 72 -26.49 8.08 4.07
C VAL A 72 -27.13 9.30 4.75
N HIS A 73 -26.66 10.52 4.47
CA HIS A 73 -27.31 11.75 4.95
C HIS A 73 -28.68 12.00 4.32
N SER A 74 -28.86 11.61 3.05
CA SER A 74 -30.03 11.94 2.24
C SER A 74 -31.15 10.90 2.30
N ILE A 75 -30.85 9.69 2.78
CA ILE A 75 -31.82 8.59 2.92
C ILE A 75 -32.39 8.45 4.34
N THR A 76 -33.51 7.76 4.44
CA THR A 76 -34.21 7.47 5.69
C THR A 76 -33.49 6.41 6.52
N ASP A 77 -33.72 6.39 7.84
CA ASP A 77 -33.19 5.37 8.76
C ASP A 77 -33.53 3.94 8.33
N ARG A 78 -34.69 3.73 7.69
CA ARG A 78 -35.10 2.43 7.16
C ARG A 78 -34.28 2.03 5.92
N GLU A 79 -33.93 2.98 5.07
CA GLU A 79 -33.08 2.73 3.91
C GLU A 79 -31.64 2.44 4.37
N VAL A 80 -31.10 3.20 5.33
CA VAL A 80 -29.79 2.90 5.96
C VAL A 80 -29.77 1.48 6.51
N ARG A 81 -30.82 1.07 7.25
CA ARG A 81 -30.93 -0.30 7.75
C ARG A 81 -30.85 -1.33 6.63
N ASN A 82 -31.56 -1.14 5.52
CA ASN A 82 -31.53 -2.13 4.43
C ASN A 82 -30.14 -2.24 3.79
N ILE A 83 -29.37 -1.14 3.72
CA ILE A 83 -28.01 -1.18 3.18
C ILE A 83 -27.13 -2.01 4.12
N VAL A 84 -27.11 -1.65 5.40
CA VAL A 84 -26.28 -2.29 6.42
C VAL A 84 -26.65 -3.77 6.65
N ASP A 85 -27.92 -4.13 6.48
CA ASP A 85 -28.39 -5.51 6.66
C ASP A 85 -27.97 -6.42 5.48
N GLU A 86 -27.70 -5.85 4.29
CA GLU A 86 -27.34 -6.61 3.07
C GLU A 86 -25.85 -6.50 2.70
N MET A 87 -25.13 -5.49 3.21
CA MET A 87 -23.67 -5.37 3.05
C MET A 87 -22.92 -6.45 3.85
N PHE A 88 -21.73 -6.82 3.36
CA PHE A 88 -20.82 -7.65 4.13
C PHE A 88 -20.21 -6.88 5.32
N LEU A 89 -19.72 -7.61 6.31
CA LEU A 89 -19.33 -7.04 7.59
C LEU A 89 -18.05 -6.18 7.49
N ASP A 90 -17.09 -6.63 6.70
CA ASP A 90 -15.88 -5.93 6.26
C ASP A 90 -16.23 -4.60 5.59
N ASP A 91 -17.03 -4.60 4.52
CA ASP A 91 -17.48 -3.35 3.85
C ASP A 91 -18.15 -2.37 4.83
N THR A 92 -18.94 -2.92 5.77
CA THR A 92 -19.62 -2.11 6.78
C THR A 92 -18.64 -1.50 7.77
N VAL A 93 -17.59 -2.22 8.14
CA VAL A 93 -16.54 -1.75 9.06
C VAL A 93 -15.70 -0.70 8.37
N ASP A 94 -15.26 -0.94 7.15
CA ASP A 94 -14.43 0.00 6.36
C ASP A 94 -15.14 1.34 6.18
N PHE A 95 -16.41 1.31 5.76
CA PHE A 95 -17.24 2.52 5.69
C PHE A 95 -17.32 3.26 7.04
N LEU A 96 -17.41 2.53 8.16
CA LEU A 96 -17.53 3.14 9.48
C LEU A 96 -16.23 3.74 10.02
N GLU A 97 -15.07 3.26 9.56
CA GLU A 97 -13.76 3.79 9.93
C GLU A 97 -13.53 5.18 9.34
N GLU A 98 -13.97 5.39 8.10
CA GLU A 98 -13.88 6.68 7.41
C GLU A 98 -15.05 7.63 7.73
N ALA A 99 -16.16 7.08 8.20
CA ALA A 99 -17.38 7.85 8.45
C ALA A 99 -17.25 8.87 9.60
N PRO A 100 -17.80 10.09 9.43
CA PRO A 100 -17.94 11.05 10.53
C PRO A 100 -18.74 10.49 11.72
N ALA A 101 -18.41 10.92 12.94
CA ALA A 101 -18.98 10.37 14.18
C ALA A 101 -20.52 10.44 14.29
N ASN A 102 -21.16 11.40 13.61
CA ASN A 102 -22.62 11.50 13.50
C ASN A 102 -23.21 10.41 12.59
N LEU A 103 -22.49 10.05 11.53
CA LEU A 103 -22.87 9.01 10.57
C LEU A 103 -22.75 7.62 11.20
N VAL A 104 -21.62 7.35 11.85
CA VAL A 104 -21.39 6.13 12.64
C VAL A 104 -22.54 5.90 13.63
N LYS A 105 -22.95 6.95 14.37
CA LYS A 105 -24.10 6.86 15.28
C LYS A 105 -25.42 6.53 14.58
N LYS A 106 -25.66 7.07 13.39
CA LYS A 106 -26.88 6.82 12.60
C LYS A 106 -26.90 5.36 12.13
N VAL A 107 -25.80 4.87 11.57
CA VAL A 107 -25.63 3.49 11.11
C VAL A 107 -25.82 2.53 12.28
N LEU A 108 -25.01 2.67 13.33
CA LEU A 108 -25.06 1.78 14.49
C LEU A 108 -26.45 1.75 15.12
N ARG A 109 -27.18 2.87 15.23
CA ARG A 109 -28.55 2.90 15.77
C ARG A 109 -29.53 2.07 14.95
N ASN A 110 -29.30 1.99 13.65
CA ASN A 110 -30.17 1.28 12.72
C ASN A 110 -29.81 -0.20 12.56
N THR A 111 -28.66 -0.65 13.03
CA THR A 111 -28.27 -2.07 13.11
C THR A 111 -28.93 -2.79 14.29
N ASP A 112 -29.20 -4.08 14.16
CA ASP A 112 -29.63 -4.94 15.28
C ASP A 112 -28.52 -5.15 16.33
N ALA A 113 -28.88 -5.73 17.47
CA ALA A 113 -27.97 -5.84 18.61
C ALA A 113 -26.82 -6.83 18.41
N GLU A 114 -27.00 -7.88 17.62
CA GLU A 114 -25.96 -8.88 17.38
C GLU A 114 -24.96 -8.38 16.36
N THR A 115 -25.43 -7.84 15.23
CA THR A 115 -24.57 -7.23 14.21
C THR A 115 -23.81 -6.03 14.78
N ARG A 116 -24.45 -5.20 15.62
CA ARG A 116 -23.74 -4.10 16.31
C ARG A 116 -22.62 -4.61 17.22
N LYS A 117 -22.76 -5.76 17.88
CA LYS A 117 -21.66 -6.34 18.69
C LYS A 117 -20.52 -6.81 17.80
N LEU A 118 -20.83 -7.36 16.62
CA LEU A 118 -19.84 -7.78 15.64
C LEU A 118 -19.08 -6.57 15.10
N ILE A 119 -19.77 -5.55 14.58
CA ILE A 119 -19.13 -4.30 14.12
C ILE A 119 -18.21 -3.71 15.19
N ASN A 120 -18.68 -3.57 16.44
CA ASN A 120 -17.82 -3.06 17.52
C ASN A 120 -16.62 -3.96 17.81
N ARG A 121 -16.72 -5.27 17.61
CA ARG A 121 -15.57 -6.17 17.77
C ARG A 121 -14.55 -5.94 16.65
N PHE A 122 -15.01 -5.71 15.43
CA PHE A 122 -14.16 -5.47 14.27
C PHE A 122 -13.42 -4.15 14.36
N LEU A 123 -14.12 -3.06 14.69
CA LEU A 123 -13.54 -1.74 14.98
C LEU A 123 -12.55 -1.72 16.17
N ASN A 124 -12.37 -2.83 16.90
CA ASN A 124 -11.37 -2.96 17.96
C ASN A 124 -10.12 -3.72 17.53
N TYR A 125 -10.10 -4.33 16.33
CA TYR A 125 -8.86 -4.85 15.78
C TYR A 125 -7.92 -3.69 15.43
N PRO A 126 -6.60 -3.91 15.43
CA PRO A 126 -5.67 -2.90 14.96
C PRO A 126 -5.98 -2.50 13.52
N GLU A 127 -5.85 -1.22 13.20
CA GLU A 127 -5.82 -0.74 11.82
C GLU A 127 -4.74 -1.51 11.02
N ASN A 128 -5.00 -1.73 9.73
CA ASN A 128 -4.10 -2.43 8.80
C ASN A 128 -3.73 -3.87 9.25
N SER A 129 -4.69 -4.59 9.85
CA SER A 129 -4.48 -5.97 10.30
C SER A 129 -5.39 -6.95 9.58
N ALA A 130 -5.04 -8.24 9.62
CA ALA A 130 -5.91 -9.30 9.11
C ALA A 130 -7.31 -9.28 9.75
N GLY A 131 -7.45 -8.75 10.97
CA GLY A 131 -8.74 -8.62 11.65
C GLY A 131 -9.61 -7.48 11.14
N SER A 132 -9.02 -6.39 10.63
CA SER A 132 -9.77 -5.29 10.02
C SER A 132 -10.28 -5.67 8.63
N LEU A 133 -9.50 -6.45 7.87
CA LEU A 133 -9.83 -6.87 6.49
C LEU A 133 -10.72 -8.11 6.36
N MET A 134 -11.01 -8.82 7.46
CA MET A 134 -11.70 -10.11 7.34
C MET A 134 -13.22 -9.94 7.31
N THR A 135 -13.91 -10.91 6.74
CA THR A 135 -15.36 -11.05 6.81
C THR A 135 -15.76 -12.34 7.53
N ILE A 136 -16.99 -12.42 8.06
CA ILE A 136 -17.47 -13.59 8.82
C ILE A 136 -18.39 -14.50 8.00
N GLU A 137 -18.78 -14.04 6.82
CA GLU A 137 -19.76 -14.58 5.90
C GLU A 137 -19.14 -15.70 5.03
N PHE A 138 -18.57 -16.73 5.65
CA PHE A 138 -17.94 -17.84 4.93
C PHE A 138 -18.54 -19.22 5.25
N VAL A 139 -18.29 -20.18 4.35
CA VAL A 139 -18.83 -21.54 4.49
C VAL A 139 -18.05 -22.35 5.53
N LYS A 140 -18.76 -22.79 6.58
CA LYS A 140 -18.24 -23.64 7.67
C LYS A 140 -18.85 -25.03 7.58
N LEU A 141 -18.01 -26.07 7.55
CA LEU A 141 -18.39 -27.48 7.52
C LEU A 141 -17.82 -28.23 8.74
N ARG A 142 -18.34 -29.43 9.01
CA ARG A 142 -17.81 -30.36 10.01
C ARG A 142 -17.23 -31.59 9.32
N SER A 143 -16.14 -32.14 9.85
CA SER A 143 -15.46 -33.31 9.27
C SER A 143 -16.39 -34.51 9.10
N SER A 144 -17.31 -34.72 10.04
CA SER A 144 -18.27 -35.84 10.03
C SER A 144 -19.42 -35.71 9.02
N MET A 145 -19.52 -34.60 8.28
CA MET A 145 -20.59 -34.42 7.28
C MET A 145 -20.31 -35.26 6.04
N THR A 146 -21.36 -35.76 5.39
CA THR A 146 -21.24 -36.30 4.03
C THR A 146 -21.28 -35.17 3.01
N VAL A 147 -20.74 -35.40 1.81
CA VAL A 147 -20.79 -34.47 0.68
C VAL A 147 -22.24 -34.03 0.39
N ALA A 148 -23.20 -34.95 0.38
CA ALA A 148 -24.62 -34.61 0.17
C ALA A 148 -25.15 -33.60 1.21
N THR A 149 -24.74 -33.75 2.47
CA THR A 149 -25.16 -32.86 3.56
C THR A 149 -24.49 -31.49 3.42
N ALA A 150 -23.19 -31.47 3.13
CA ALA A 150 -22.44 -30.23 2.91
C ALA A 150 -22.99 -29.44 1.71
N MET A 151 -23.20 -30.11 0.57
CA MET A 151 -23.77 -29.49 -0.63
C MET A 151 -25.18 -28.98 -0.41
N LYS A 152 -25.99 -29.68 0.41
CA LYS A 152 -27.32 -29.19 0.80
C LYS A 152 -27.23 -27.90 1.62
N GLN A 153 -26.31 -27.82 2.58
CA GLN A 153 -26.09 -26.61 3.37
C GLN A 153 -25.63 -25.44 2.47
N ILE A 154 -24.65 -25.68 1.61
CA ILE A 154 -24.14 -24.67 0.67
C ILE A 154 -25.26 -24.14 -0.24
N LYS A 155 -26.11 -25.02 -0.78
CA LYS A 155 -27.26 -24.60 -1.59
C LYS A 155 -28.30 -23.78 -0.82
N GLN A 156 -28.39 -23.92 0.50
CA GLN A 156 -29.36 -23.22 1.33
C GLN A 156 -28.87 -21.85 1.81
N THR A 157 -27.57 -21.70 2.04
CA THR A 157 -27.01 -20.48 2.67
C THR A 157 -25.95 -19.79 1.82
N GLY A 158 -25.60 -20.35 0.66
CA GLY A 158 -24.43 -19.93 -0.11
C GLY A 158 -24.57 -18.58 -0.82
N THR A 159 -25.78 -18.06 -0.98
CA THR A 159 -26.02 -16.71 -1.52
C THR A 159 -25.59 -15.61 -0.55
N ASP A 160 -25.64 -15.89 0.75
CA ASP A 160 -25.37 -14.92 1.82
C ASP A 160 -23.93 -15.12 2.34
N LYS A 161 -23.03 -15.60 1.48
CA LYS A 161 -21.64 -15.91 1.80
C LYS A 161 -20.77 -15.16 0.82
N GLU A 162 -19.71 -14.54 1.34
CA GLU A 162 -18.67 -13.87 0.57
C GLU A 162 -18.14 -14.78 -0.54
N THR A 163 -17.81 -16.01 -0.15
CA THR A 163 -17.44 -17.03 -1.12
C THR A 163 -17.86 -18.42 -0.69
N ILE A 164 -18.31 -19.20 -1.68
CA ILE A 164 -18.55 -20.63 -1.54
C ILE A 164 -17.42 -21.48 -2.14
N TYR A 165 -16.45 -20.87 -2.82
CA TYR A 165 -15.42 -21.61 -3.57
C TYR A 165 -14.46 -22.38 -2.66
N THR A 166 -14.25 -21.90 -1.44
CA THR A 166 -13.46 -22.56 -0.41
C THR A 166 -14.33 -22.74 0.84
N CYS A 167 -14.48 -23.99 1.27
CA CYS A 167 -15.19 -24.33 2.50
C CYS A 167 -14.19 -24.64 3.61
N TYR A 168 -14.44 -24.15 4.81
CA TYR A 168 -13.56 -24.35 5.96
C TYR A 168 -14.15 -25.37 6.92
N VAL A 169 -13.33 -26.33 7.35
CA VAL A 169 -13.73 -27.41 8.24
C VAL A 169 -13.31 -27.06 9.67
N ILE A 170 -14.29 -27.10 10.58
CA ILE A 170 -14.08 -26.80 12.00
C ILE A 170 -14.46 -27.98 12.90
N ASP A 171 -13.79 -28.07 14.04
CA ASP A 171 -14.14 -29.02 15.12
C ASP A 171 -15.25 -28.46 16.05
N ASP A 172 -15.58 -29.22 17.10
CA ASP A 172 -16.56 -28.82 18.11
C ASP A 172 -16.15 -27.60 18.94
N GLN A 173 -14.87 -27.27 18.99
CA GLN A 173 -14.29 -26.09 19.64
C GLN A 173 -14.15 -24.90 18.69
N ARG A 174 -14.61 -25.04 17.43
CA ARG A 174 -14.46 -24.08 16.32
C ARG A 174 -13.03 -23.88 15.83
N LYS A 175 -12.11 -24.81 16.14
CA LYS A 175 -10.76 -24.78 15.61
C LYS A 175 -10.78 -25.15 14.13
N LEU A 176 -9.96 -24.45 13.35
CA LEU A 176 -9.75 -24.75 11.94
C LEU A 176 -8.96 -26.05 11.82
N ILE A 177 -9.55 -27.08 11.20
CA ILE A 177 -8.97 -28.42 11.06
C ILE A 177 -8.81 -28.87 9.61
N GLY A 178 -9.45 -28.20 8.65
CA GLY A 178 -9.28 -28.50 7.24
C GLY A 178 -9.86 -27.44 6.31
N VAL A 179 -9.54 -27.55 5.03
CA VAL A 179 -10.19 -26.80 3.95
C VAL A 179 -10.62 -27.75 2.83
N VAL A 180 -11.75 -27.45 2.19
CA VAL A 180 -12.27 -28.20 1.05
C VAL A 180 -12.70 -27.22 -0.05
N PRO A 181 -12.06 -27.24 -1.23
CA PRO A 181 -12.55 -26.49 -2.38
C PRO A 181 -13.92 -27.02 -2.85
N LEU A 182 -14.83 -26.13 -3.25
CA LEU A 182 -16.15 -26.53 -3.76
C LEU A 182 -16.07 -27.47 -4.97
N ARG A 183 -15.08 -27.27 -5.84
CA ARG A 183 -14.82 -28.19 -6.96
C ARG A 183 -14.58 -29.63 -6.51
N THR A 184 -14.01 -29.85 -5.33
CA THR A 184 -13.78 -31.18 -4.77
C THR A 184 -15.11 -31.80 -4.36
N LEU A 185 -15.97 -31.02 -3.68
CA LEU A 185 -17.31 -31.47 -3.28
C LEU A 185 -18.21 -31.79 -4.48
N ILE A 186 -18.12 -31.01 -5.56
CA ILE A 186 -18.91 -31.24 -6.78
C ILE A 186 -18.51 -32.53 -7.49
N CYS A 187 -17.24 -32.91 -7.42
CA CYS A 187 -16.69 -34.08 -8.11
C CYS A 187 -16.70 -35.37 -7.26
N ALA A 188 -16.93 -35.25 -5.95
CA ALA A 188 -16.97 -36.38 -5.02
C ALA A 188 -18.32 -37.10 -5.03
N SER A 189 -18.35 -38.33 -4.52
CA SER A 189 -19.58 -39.07 -4.29
C SER A 189 -20.35 -38.52 -3.08
N ASP A 190 -21.67 -38.57 -3.15
CA ASP A 190 -22.58 -38.01 -2.14
C ASP A 190 -22.39 -38.62 -0.72
N ASP A 191 -21.87 -39.85 -0.65
CA ASP A 191 -21.62 -40.63 0.56
C ASP A 191 -20.21 -40.47 1.16
N GLU A 192 -19.26 -39.90 0.41
CA GLU A 192 -17.94 -39.56 0.95
C GLU A 192 -18.06 -38.52 2.07
N THR A 193 -17.14 -38.58 3.02
CA THR A 193 -17.12 -37.66 4.17
C THR A 193 -16.21 -36.46 3.91
N ILE A 194 -16.49 -35.34 4.57
CA ILE A 194 -15.64 -34.15 4.51
C ILE A 194 -14.23 -34.44 5.04
N GLU A 195 -14.11 -35.30 6.06
CA GLU A 195 -12.82 -35.75 6.61
C GLU A 195 -11.94 -36.43 5.55
N GLU A 196 -12.51 -37.25 4.68
CA GLU A 196 -11.77 -37.94 3.60
C GLU A 196 -11.29 -36.99 2.50
N LEU A 197 -11.96 -35.84 2.34
CA LEU A 197 -11.73 -34.90 1.25
C LEU A 197 -10.93 -33.64 1.65
N MET A 198 -10.83 -33.35 2.95
CA MET A 198 -10.21 -32.13 3.44
C MET A 198 -8.69 -32.14 3.37
N GLN A 199 -8.13 -30.95 3.17
CA GLN A 199 -6.70 -30.70 3.29
C GLN A 199 -6.40 -30.18 4.69
N GLU A 200 -5.53 -30.89 5.42
CA GLU A 200 -5.16 -30.56 6.81
C GLU A 200 -3.96 -29.59 6.92
N ASP A 201 -3.15 -29.44 5.86
CA ASP A 201 -2.04 -28.48 5.82
C ASP A 201 -2.57 -27.09 5.45
N ILE A 202 -3.03 -26.38 6.48
CA ILE A 202 -3.74 -25.10 6.33
C ILE A 202 -2.77 -23.98 6.69
N VAL A 203 -2.57 -23.04 5.77
CA VAL A 203 -1.98 -21.75 6.13
C VAL A 203 -3.13 -20.84 6.52
N SER A 204 -3.02 -20.26 7.71
CA SER A 204 -3.94 -19.26 8.27
C SER A 204 -3.12 -18.11 8.84
N VAL A 205 -3.77 -16.97 8.98
CA VAL A 205 -3.21 -15.79 9.67
C VAL A 205 -3.93 -15.56 10.99
N LEU A 206 -3.28 -14.84 11.90
CA LEU A 206 -3.88 -14.35 13.14
C LEU A 206 -4.60 -13.03 12.87
N THR A 207 -5.64 -12.73 13.64
CA THR A 207 -6.36 -11.44 13.56
C THR A 207 -5.49 -10.20 13.76
N THR A 208 -4.27 -10.35 14.26
CA THR A 208 -3.34 -9.24 14.53
C THR A 208 -2.16 -9.20 13.56
N ASP A 209 -2.11 -10.13 12.60
CA ASP A 209 -1.05 -10.12 11.60
C ASP A 209 -1.23 -8.90 10.70
N ASP A 210 -0.11 -8.34 10.25
CA ASP A 210 -0.05 -7.14 9.43
C ASP A 210 -0.58 -7.40 8.01
N GLN A 211 -1.32 -6.44 7.45
CA GLN A 211 -1.92 -6.61 6.12
C GLN A 211 -0.89 -6.83 4.99
N GLU A 212 0.31 -6.27 5.09
CA GLU A 212 1.39 -6.50 4.11
C GLU A 212 1.83 -7.97 4.15
N GLU A 213 1.90 -8.58 5.34
CA GLU A 213 2.21 -10.02 5.48
C GLU A 213 1.10 -10.89 4.88
N VAL A 214 -0.18 -10.52 5.12
CA VAL A 214 -1.32 -11.19 4.51
C VAL A 214 -1.24 -11.11 2.98
N ALA A 215 -1.02 -9.92 2.41
CA ALA A 215 -0.89 -9.72 0.97
C ALA A 215 0.25 -10.55 0.37
N ASN A 216 1.37 -10.69 1.08
CA ASN A 216 2.49 -11.53 0.67
C ASN A 216 2.13 -13.03 0.65
N ILE A 217 1.28 -13.51 1.56
CA ILE A 217 0.76 -14.88 1.56
C ILE A 217 -0.12 -15.11 0.31
N PHE A 218 -1.03 -14.19 0.01
CA PHE A 218 -1.87 -14.26 -1.20
C PHE A 218 -1.04 -14.31 -2.48
N LYS A 219 -0.04 -13.43 -2.62
CA LYS A 219 0.89 -13.42 -3.78
C LYS A 219 1.66 -14.74 -3.91
N LYS A 220 2.04 -15.35 -2.78
CA LYS A 220 2.84 -16.59 -2.77
C LYS A 220 2.03 -17.81 -3.17
N TYR A 221 0.81 -17.93 -2.65
CA TYR A 221 0.01 -19.15 -2.80
C TYR A 221 -1.11 -19.05 -3.85
N ASN A 222 -1.40 -17.85 -4.38
CA ASN A 222 -2.48 -17.58 -5.34
C ASN A 222 -3.84 -18.10 -4.86
N TRP A 223 -4.16 -17.83 -3.60
CA TRP A 223 -5.43 -18.20 -3.01
C TRP A 223 -6.51 -17.16 -3.28
N MET A 224 -7.77 -17.60 -3.39
CA MET A 224 -8.91 -16.70 -3.55
C MET A 224 -9.45 -16.22 -2.20
N ALA A 225 -9.17 -16.96 -1.13
CA ALA A 225 -9.51 -16.57 0.23
C ALA A 225 -8.54 -17.22 1.22
N LEU A 226 -8.29 -16.55 2.35
CA LEU A 226 -7.38 -16.98 3.40
C LEU A 226 -8.11 -17.03 4.75
N PRO A 227 -8.01 -18.11 5.55
CA PRO A 227 -8.66 -18.17 6.85
C PRO A 227 -7.92 -17.33 7.89
N VAL A 228 -8.70 -16.60 8.70
CA VAL A 228 -8.21 -15.82 9.84
C VAL A 228 -8.62 -16.51 11.14
N THR A 229 -7.64 -16.69 12.02
CA THR A 229 -7.80 -17.38 13.30
C THR A 229 -7.50 -16.45 14.47
N ASP A 230 -8.11 -16.73 15.62
CA ASP A 230 -7.67 -16.11 16.87
C ASP A 230 -6.45 -16.82 17.46
N THR A 231 -5.94 -16.31 18.59
CA THR A 231 -4.78 -16.87 19.28
C THR A 231 -4.97 -18.29 19.83
N GLU A 232 -6.21 -18.81 19.87
CA GLU A 232 -6.52 -20.18 20.27
C GLU A 232 -6.68 -21.12 19.05
N GLY A 233 -6.48 -20.61 17.83
CA GLY A 233 -6.64 -21.33 16.57
C GLY A 233 -8.09 -21.50 16.14
N ARG A 234 -9.02 -20.71 16.70
CA ARG A 234 -10.43 -20.74 16.29
C ARG A 234 -10.62 -19.91 15.03
N LEU A 235 -11.35 -20.45 14.07
CA LEU A 235 -11.68 -19.74 12.84
C LEU A 235 -12.68 -18.62 13.12
N VAL A 236 -12.27 -17.38 12.86
CA VAL A 236 -13.07 -16.19 13.16
C VAL A 236 -13.48 -15.41 11.92
N GLY A 237 -12.71 -15.51 10.84
CA GLY A 237 -12.95 -14.77 9.60
C GLY A 237 -12.27 -15.43 8.40
N ILE A 238 -12.51 -14.85 7.22
CA ILE A 238 -11.71 -15.06 6.02
C ILE A 238 -11.38 -13.71 5.41
N ILE A 239 -10.29 -13.62 4.66
CA ILE A 239 -9.99 -12.46 3.81
C ILE A 239 -10.09 -12.93 2.37
N THR A 240 -10.59 -12.10 1.46
CA THR A 240 -10.68 -12.41 0.02
C THR A 240 -9.48 -11.86 -0.75
N VAL A 241 -9.36 -12.22 -2.02
CA VAL A 241 -8.25 -11.75 -2.86
C VAL A 241 -8.49 -10.34 -3.37
N ASP A 242 -9.74 -9.94 -3.53
CA ASP A 242 -10.18 -8.63 -3.99
C ASP A 242 -9.80 -7.54 -3.00
N ASP A 243 -10.10 -7.69 -1.70
CA ASP A 243 -9.66 -6.73 -0.66
C ASP A 243 -8.12 -6.61 -0.64
N ILE A 244 -7.43 -7.73 -0.89
CA ILE A 244 -5.98 -7.78 -0.90
C ILE A 244 -5.38 -7.05 -2.11
N VAL A 245 -6.12 -6.91 -3.23
CA VAL A 245 -5.64 -6.10 -4.35
C VAL A 245 -5.52 -4.64 -3.91
N ASP A 246 -6.49 -4.13 -3.16
CA ASP A 246 -6.49 -2.75 -2.66
C ASP A 246 -5.40 -2.54 -1.61
N VAL A 247 -5.22 -3.49 -0.69
CA VAL A 247 -4.09 -3.49 0.26
C VAL A 247 -2.75 -3.42 -0.46
N ILE A 248 -2.56 -4.17 -1.56
CA ILE A 248 -1.31 -4.12 -2.33
C ILE A 248 -1.07 -2.73 -2.93
N GLU A 249 -2.12 -2.05 -3.39
CA GLU A 249 -2.03 -0.69 -3.92
C GLU A 249 -1.73 0.33 -2.80
N GLN A 250 -2.41 0.21 -1.66
CA GLN A 250 -2.20 1.04 -0.48
C GLN A 250 -0.75 0.94 0.02
N GLU A 251 -0.26 -0.27 0.27
CA GLU A 251 1.12 -0.52 0.74
C GLU A 251 2.16 0.00 -0.27
N THR A 252 1.90 -0.16 -1.57
CA THR A 252 2.80 0.36 -2.61
C THR A 252 2.83 1.90 -2.59
N THR A 253 1.68 2.53 -2.37
CA THR A 253 1.55 4.00 -2.28
C THR A 253 2.23 4.51 -1.01
N GLU A 254 1.98 3.89 0.13
CA GLU A 254 2.63 4.20 1.41
C GLU A 254 4.16 4.12 1.30
N ASP A 255 4.68 3.06 0.67
CA ASP A 255 6.11 2.90 0.41
C ASP A 255 6.67 4.06 -0.44
N MET A 256 5.94 4.45 -1.50
CA MET A 256 6.34 5.59 -2.34
C MET A 256 6.39 6.90 -1.55
N GLU A 257 5.44 7.13 -0.66
CA GLU A 257 5.38 8.31 0.20
C GLU A 257 6.52 8.32 1.23
N LYS A 258 6.74 7.20 1.93
CA LYS A 258 7.86 7.03 2.87
C LYS A 258 9.20 7.25 2.19
N MET A 259 9.38 6.70 0.98
CA MET A 259 10.61 6.89 0.19
C MET A 259 10.88 8.36 -0.18
N ALA A 260 9.82 9.17 -0.28
CA ALA A 260 9.90 10.60 -0.53
C ALA A 260 10.03 11.44 0.77
N ALA A 261 10.19 10.80 1.93
CA ALA A 261 10.17 11.42 3.25
C ALA A 261 8.87 12.20 3.50
N LEU A 262 7.74 11.57 3.20
CA LEU A 262 6.40 12.04 3.55
C LEU A 262 5.86 11.21 4.72
N ILE A 263 5.00 11.82 5.52
CA ILE A 263 4.11 11.06 6.41
C ILE A 263 2.98 10.53 5.52
N PRO A 264 2.75 9.21 5.46
CA PRO A 264 1.72 8.62 4.62
C PRO A 264 0.31 9.13 4.92
N SER A 265 -0.56 9.08 3.92
CA SER A 265 -1.94 9.55 4.02
C SER A 265 -2.83 8.84 3.00
N ASP A 266 -3.94 8.25 3.47
CA ASP A 266 -4.92 7.59 2.59
C ASP A 266 -5.85 8.59 1.88
N GLU A 267 -5.83 9.86 2.29
CA GLU A 267 -6.64 10.94 1.72
C GLU A 267 -6.24 11.34 0.29
N GLU A 268 -7.24 11.59 -0.57
CA GLU A 268 -7.00 12.08 -1.93
C GLU A 268 -6.31 13.45 -1.96
N TYR A 269 -5.30 13.59 -2.83
CA TYR A 269 -4.46 14.80 -2.91
C TYR A 269 -5.24 16.11 -3.14
N LEU A 270 -6.23 16.10 -4.05
CA LEU A 270 -6.99 17.32 -4.40
C LEU A 270 -8.08 17.66 -3.38
N LYS A 271 -8.57 16.66 -2.64
CA LYS A 271 -9.57 16.84 -1.57
C LYS A 271 -8.90 17.28 -0.26
N THR A 272 -7.64 16.90 -0.06
CA THR A 272 -6.89 17.21 1.16
C THR A 272 -6.59 18.71 1.29
N PRO A 273 -6.97 19.36 2.41
CA PRO A 273 -6.62 20.75 2.68
C PRO A 273 -5.11 20.99 2.72
N VAL A 274 -4.68 22.15 2.19
CA VAL A 274 -3.25 22.56 2.12
C VAL A 274 -2.55 22.46 3.48
N MET A 275 -3.25 22.73 4.59
CA MET A 275 -2.67 22.67 5.93
C MET A 275 -2.32 21.24 6.36
N ILE A 276 -3.10 20.24 5.95
CA ILE A 276 -2.84 18.83 6.24
C ILE A 276 -1.62 18.38 5.42
N LEU A 277 -1.59 18.67 4.11
CA LEU A 277 -0.43 18.39 3.26
C LEU A 277 0.86 19.03 3.78
N ALA A 278 0.77 20.27 4.27
CA ALA A 278 1.91 20.96 4.87
C ALA A 278 2.40 20.26 6.14
N LYS A 279 1.47 19.80 7.01
CA LYS A 279 1.80 19.05 8.23
C LYS A 279 2.50 17.72 7.91
N ASN A 280 2.04 17.00 6.89
CA ASN A 280 2.62 15.71 6.48
C ASN A 280 4.04 15.84 5.92
N ARG A 281 4.44 17.06 5.49
CA ARG A 281 5.76 17.36 4.91
C ARG A 281 6.71 18.06 5.88
N ILE A 282 6.20 18.99 6.70
CA ILE A 282 7.05 19.92 7.46
C ILE A 282 7.93 19.23 8.49
N VAL A 283 7.48 18.11 9.06
CA VAL A 283 8.25 17.34 10.04
C VAL A 283 9.54 16.83 9.40
N TRP A 284 9.42 16.14 8.27
CA TRP A 284 10.56 15.62 7.52
C TRP A 284 11.42 16.74 6.92
N LEU A 285 10.81 17.76 6.31
CA LEU A 285 11.56 18.90 5.78
C LEU A 285 12.39 19.60 6.86
N SER A 286 11.85 19.74 8.06
CA SER A 286 12.53 20.36 9.19
C SER A 286 13.68 19.47 9.70
N LEU A 287 13.45 18.16 9.82
CA LEU A 287 14.50 17.19 10.17
C LEU A 287 15.65 17.23 9.15
N LEU A 288 15.33 17.19 7.86
CA LEU A 288 16.30 17.24 6.77
C LEU A 288 17.07 18.56 6.77
N MET A 289 16.39 19.70 6.95
CA MET A 289 17.04 21.01 7.06
C MET A 289 18.04 21.06 8.23
N VAL A 290 17.65 20.57 9.41
CA VAL A 290 18.55 20.53 10.58
C VAL A 290 19.72 19.59 10.33
N SER A 291 19.48 18.43 9.72
CA SER A 291 20.55 17.48 9.40
C SER A 291 21.55 18.02 8.36
N GLY A 292 21.09 18.87 7.43
CA GLY A 292 21.93 19.58 6.46
C GLY A 292 22.96 20.54 7.10
N THR A 293 22.78 20.91 8.38
CA THR A 293 23.80 21.66 9.13
C THR A 293 25.12 20.91 9.25
N LEU A 294 25.10 19.57 9.21
CA LEU A 294 26.30 18.74 9.20
C LEU A 294 27.19 19.03 7.98
N SER A 295 26.58 19.18 6.80
CA SER A 295 27.29 19.56 5.57
C SER A 295 27.89 20.97 5.69
N SER A 296 27.15 21.90 6.31
CA SER A 296 27.66 23.24 6.61
C SER A 296 28.88 23.21 7.54
N MET A 297 28.86 22.38 8.59
CA MET A 297 30.01 22.21 9.49
C MET A 297 31.26 21.70 8.75
N VAL A 298 31.09 20.81 7.76
CA VAL A 298 32.20 20.35 6.92
C VAL A 298 32.74 21.50 6.08
N ILE A 299 31.89 22.29 5.42
CA ILE A 299 32.32 23.44 4.61
C ILE A 299 33.10 24.44 5.46
N VAL A 300 32.58 24.80 6.64
CA VAL A 300 33.25 25.72 7.57
C VAL A 300 34.61 25.20 8.02
N ARG A 301 34.76 23.89 8.24
CA ARG A 301 36.04 23.28 8.59
C ARG A 301 37.10 23.46 7.50
N TYR A 302 36.69 23.54 6.23
CA TYR A 302 37.57 23.74 5.08
C TYR A 302 37.58 25.19 4.56
N SER A 303 37.15 26.17 5.36
CA SER A 303 37.07 27.57 4.95
C SER A 303 38.40 28.13 4.43
N SER A 304 39.53 27.83 5.10
CA SER A 304 40.86 28.29 4.69
C SER A 304 41.27 27.76 3.31
N LEU A 305 40.85 26.55 2.94
CA LEU A 305 41.09 25.98 1.61
C LEU A 305 40.26 26.73 0.55
N ILE A 306 39.00 27.02 0.86
CA ILE A 306 38.10 27.75 -0.03
C ILE A 306 38.59 29.20 -0.24
N GLU A 307 39.09 29.85 0.80
CA GLU A 307 39.69 31.20 0.71
C GLU A 307 40.92 31.20 -0.22
N THR A 308 41.70 30.12 -0.20
CA THR A 308 42.87 29.98 -1.08
C THR A 308 42.46 29.72 -2.53
N VAL A 309 41.42 28.91 -2.75
CA VAL A 309 40.96 28.51 -4.09
C VAL A 309 39.45 28.62 -4.17
N VAL A 310 38.98 29.86 -4.38
CA VAL A 310 37.55 30.23 -4.33
C VAL A 310 36.70 29.40 -5.30
N ILE A 311 37.26 29.04 -6.46
CA ILE A 311 36.54 28.27 -7.49
C ILE A 311 36.09 26.87 -7.01
N LEU A 312 36.72 26.32 -5.96
CA LEU A 312 36.32 25.04 -5.36
C LEU A 312 34.89 25.07 -4.82
N SER A 313 34.42 26.22 -4.33
CA SER A 313 33.05 26.38 -3.83
C SER A 313 32.00 26.17 -4.93
N GLY A 314 32.31 26.56 -6.18
CA GLY A 314 31.43 26.39 -7.33
C GLY A 314 31.20 24.93 -7.73
N PHE A 315 32.04 24.00 -7.28
CA PHE A 315 31.90 22.56 -7.53
C PHE A 315 31.24 21.79 -6.38
N ILE A 316 30.88 22.46 -5.29
CA ILE A 316 30.13 21.82 -4.20
C ILE A 316 28.82 21.22 -4.73
N PRO A 317 27.94 21.98 -5.45
CA PRO A 317 26.63 21.46 -5.85
C PRO A 317 26.72 20.24 -6.76
N ILE A 318 27.67 20.22 -7.69
CA ILE A 318 27.78 19.10 -8.65
C ILE A 318 28.23 17.81 -7.95
N ILE A 319 29.12 17.90 -6.96
CA ILE A 319 29.62 16.74 -6.20
C ILE A 319 28.52 16.18 -5.30
N THR A 320 27.84 17.05 -4.54
CA THR A 320 26.78 16.63 -3.61
C THR A 320 25.57 16.07 -4.36
N ASP A 321 25.11 16.76 -5.41
CA ASP A 321 23.95 16.32 -6.20
C ASP A 321 24.21 14.99 -6.93
N THR A 322 25.38 14.83 -7.56
CA THR A 322 25.72 13.56 -8.23
C THR A 322 25.83 12.41 -7.24
N GLY A 323 26.41 12.66 -6.05
CA GLY A 323 26.45 11.68 -4.97
C GLY A 323 25.05 11.29 -4.51
N GLY A 324 24.22 12.28 -4.16
CA GLY A 324 22.85 12.06 -3.74
C GLY A 324 22.04 11.26 -4.74
N ASN A 325 22.09 11.63 -6.02
CA ASN A 325 21.40 10.92 -7.11
C ASN A 325 21.88 9.47 -7.25
N ALA A 326 23.19 9.22 -7.18
CA ALA A 326 23.75 7.87 -7.25
C ALA A 326 23.35 7.00 -6.06
N GLY A 327 23.33 7.57 -4.85
CA GLY A 327 22.89 6.89 -3.63
C GLY A 327 21.40 6.55 -3.66
N SER A 328 20.55 7.51 -4.04
CA SER A 328 19.10 7.31 -4.17
C SER A 328 18.77 6.21 -5.19
N GLN A 329 19.43 6.18 -6.35
CA GLN A 329 19.25 5.11 -7.34
C GLN A 329 19.58 3.72 -6.79
N ALA A 330 20.68 3.59 -6.04
CA ALA A 330 21.03 2.32 -5.42
C ALA A 330 19.98 1.92 -4.37
N SER A 331 19.56 2.86 -3.52
CA SER A 331 18.56 2.60 -2.48
C SER A 331 17.22 2.17 -3.03
N THR A 332 16.68 2.85 -4.04
CA THR A 332 15.42 2.48 -4.68
C THR A 332 15.46 1.04 -5.19
N MET A 333 16.55 0.64 -5.83
CA MET A 333 16.72 -0.73 -6.33
C MET A 333 16.80 -1.76 -5.20
N ILE A 334 17.48 -1.43 -4.09
CA ILE A 334 17.59 -2.35 -2.95
C ILE A 334 16.27 -2.48 -2.19
N ILE A 335 15.58 -1.37 -1.93
CA ILE A 335 14.27 -1.35 -1.26
C ILE A 335 13.27 -2.18 -2.06
N ARG A 336 13.13 -1.91 -3.35
CA ARG A 336 12.27 -2.70 -4.24
C ARG A 336 12.66 -4.17 -4.26
N GLY A 337 13.96 -4.48 -4.35
CA GLY A 337 14.43 -5.87 -4.32
C GLY A 337 14.12 -6.58 -2.99
N MET A 338 14.07 -5.85 -1.87
CA MET A 338 13.66 -6.40 -0.58
C MET A 338 12.14 -6.59 -0.49
N ALA A 339 11.34 -5.66 -1.01
CA ALA A 339 9.88 -5.75 -1.06
C ALA A 339 9.42 -6.91 -1.95
N LEU A 340 10.09 -7.14 -3.09
CA LEU A 340 9.83 -8.27 -3.99
C LEU A 340 10.40 -9.61 -3.49
N GLY A 341 11.07 -9.65 -2.33
CA GLY A 341 11.70 -10.85 -1.78
C GLY A 341 12.93 -11.34 -2.54
N GLU A 342 13.43 -10.59 -3.53
CA GLU A 342 14.64 -10.90 -4.32
C GLU A 342 15.93 -10.74 -3.51
N ILE A 343 15.91 -9.85 -2.50
CA ILE A 343 17.05 -9.52 -1.63
C ILE A 343 16.69 -9.85 -0.19
N GLN A 344 17.47 -10.75 0.43
CA GLN A 344 17.35 -11.09 1.85
C GLN A 344 18.55 -10.56 2.63
N LEU A 345 18.44 -10.49 3.97
CA LEU A 345 19.52 -10.02 4.85
C LEU A 345 20.82 -10.83 4.70
N LYS A 346 20.75 -12.08 4.26
CA LYS A 346 21.92 -12.93 4.00
C LYS A 346 22.70 -12.53 2.74
N ASP A 347 22.08 -11.78 1.83
CA ASP A 347 22.66 -11.42 0.54
C ASP A 347 23.49 -10.13 0.59
N VAL A 348 23.57 -9.45 1.76
CA VAL A 348 24.23 -8.14 1.94
C VAL A 348 25.57 -8.03 1.25
N LEU A 349 26.49 -8.95 1.53
CA LEU A 349 27.85 -8.91 0.97
C LEU A 349 27.83 -9.03 -0.56
N LYS A 350 26.95 -9.87 -1.10
CA LYS A 350 26.80 -10.09 -2.54
C LYS A 350 26.23 -8.86 -3.24
N VAL A 351 25.24 -8.22 -2.61
CA VAL A 351 24.59 -7.01 -3.13
C VAL A 351 25.56 -5.81 -3.06
N VAL A 352 26.20 -5.58 -1.92
CA VAL A 352 27.20 -4.50 -1.76
C VAL A 352 28.35 -4.67 -2.77
N TRP A 353 28.87 -5.89 -2.95
CA TRP A 353 29.92 -6.14 -3.94
C TRP A 353 29.44 -5.92 -5.39
N LYS A 354 28.16 -6.17 -5.68
CA LYS A 354 27.57 -5.85 -6.99
C LYS A 354 27.49 -4.33 -7.18
N GLU A 355 27.01 -3.58 -6.19
CA GLU A 355 26.88 -2.12 -6.28
C GLU A 355 28.23 -1.39 -6.29
N ILE A 356 29.25 -1.88 -5.59
CA ILE A 356 30.61 -1.30 -5.71
C ILE A 356 31.10 -1.36 -7.16
N ARG A 357 30.90 -2.49 -7.86
CA ARG A 357 31.32 -2.64 -9.26
C ARG A 357 30.54 -1.72 -10.20
N VAL A 358 29.22 -1.62 -9.99
CA VAL A 358 28.38 -0.65 -10.72
C VAL A 358 28.86 0.78 -10.45
N GLY A 359 29.14 1.11 -9.20
CA GLY A 359 29.66 2.40 -8.78
C GLY A 359 31.01 2.75 -9.38
N VAL A 360 31.93 1.78 -9.53
CA VAL A 360 33.22 2.03 -10.19
C VAL A 360 33.03 2.36 -11.66
N ILE A 361 32.16 1.62 -12.36
CA ILE A 361 31.87 1.87 -13.79
C ILE A 361 31.23 3.25 -13.97
N CYS A 362 30.17 3.55 -13.21
CA CYS A 362 29.48 4.84 -13.27
C CYS A 362 30.39 5.99 -12.82
N GLY A 363 31.15 5.80 -11.74
CA GLY A 363 32.05 6.80 -11.18
C GLY A 363 33.19 7.16 -12.13
N LEU A 364 33.82 6.18 -12.78
CA LEU A 364 34.83 6.44 -13.81
C LEU A 364 34.24 7.19 -15.01
N ALA A 365 33.06 6.79 -15.49
CA ALA A 365 32.41 7.46 -16.60
C ALA A 365 32.07 8.93 -16.26
N LEU A 366 31.45 9.17 -15.10
CA LEU A 366 31.08 10.51 -14.64
C LEU A 366 32.31 11.38 -14.31
N GLY A 367 33.34 10.80 -13.72
CA GLY A 367 34.62 11.48 -13.47
C GLY A 367 35.29 11.91 -14.77
N LEU A 368 35.34 11.04 -15.79
CA LEU A 368 35.88 11.37 -17.11
C LEU A 368 35.05 12.44 -17.82
N MET A 369 33.72 12.33 -17.78
CA MET A 369 32.83 13.35 -18.34
C MET A 369 33.00 14.70 -17.64
N ASN A 370 33.14 14.70 -16.31
CA ASN A 370 33.38 15.91 -15.55
C ASN A 370 34.74 16.54 -15.89
N MET A 371 35.80 15.74 -15.99
CA MET A 371 37.12 16.21 -16.41
C MET A 371 37.05 16.88 -17.77
N LEU A 372 36.40 16.23 -18.75
CA LEU A 372 36.22 16.78 -20.09
C LEU A 372 35.44 18.10 -20.04
N LYS A 373 34.29 18.14 -19.36
CA LYS A 373 33.49 19.35 -19.18
C LYS A 373 34.33 20.49 -18.60
N MET A 374 35.07 20.25 -17.53
CA MET A 374 35.86 21.28 -16.87
C MET A 374 36.99 21.80 -17.76
N THR A 375 37.65 20.92 -18.52
CA THR A 375 38.69 21.34 -19.47
C THR A 375 38.17 22.15 -20.66
N LEU A 376 36.91 21.97 -21.06
CA LEU A 376 36.33 22.65 -22.23
C LEU A 376 35.58 23.93 -21.86
N VAL A 377 34.90 23.95 -20.71
CA VAL A 377 33.98 25.03 -20.30
C VAL A 377 34.59 25.91 -19.21
N ASN A 378 35.39 25.34 -18.30
CA ASN A 378 35.93 26.02 -17.12
C ASN A 378 37.47 26.00 -17.15
N SER A 379 38.05 26.42 -18.28
CA SER A 379 39.49 26.34 -18.57
C SER A 379 40.37 27.07 -17.56
N ASP A 380 39.82 28.05 -16.83
CA ASP A 380 40.56 28.92 -15.89
C ASP A 380 40.83 28.28 -14.51
N ALA A 381 40.22 27.13 -14.20
CA ALA A 381 40.35 26.47 -12.88
C ALA A 381 41.73 25.82 -12.65
N GLY A 382 42.44 25.47 -13.72
CA GLY A 382 43.72 24.75 -13.65
C GLY A 382 43.56 23.22 -13.58
N PHE A 383 44.55 22.51 -14.13
CA PHE A 383 44.49 21.05 -14.28
C PHE A 383 44.31 20.30 -12.96
N TRP A 384 45.01 20.72 -11.89
CA TRP A 384 44.95 20.05 -10.58
C TRP A 384 43.59 20.18 -9.90
N VAL A 385 42.90 21.31 -10.09
CA VAL A 385 41.52 21.49 -9.64
C VAL A 385 40.59 20.57 -10.42
N ASN A 386 40.72 20.55 -11.75
CA ASN A 386 39.91 19.68 -12.63
C ASN A 386 40.08 18.19 -12.29
N LEU A 387 41.31 17.75 -12.06
CA LEU A 387 41.63 16.40 -11.64
C LEU A 387 41.02 16.10 -10.26
N SER A 388 41.20 16.99 -9.29
CA SER A 388 40.68 16.81 -7.94
C SER A 388 39.17 16.63 -7.92
N VAL A 389 38.42 17.52 -8.57
CA VAL A 389 36.95 17.45 -8.65
C VAL A 389 36.51 16.16 -9.35
N SER A 390 37.19 15.76 -10.43
CA SER A 390 36.81 14.60 -11.23
C SER A 390 37.09 13.26 -10.54
N VAL A 391 38.22 13.16 -9.83
CA VAL A 391 38.53 11.98 -9.00
C VAL A 391 37.60 11.94 -7.78
N SER A 392 37.32 13.08 -7.16
CA SER A 392 36.34 13.17 -6.07
C SER A 392 34.98 12.67 -6.52
N MET A 393 34.50 13.11 -7.68
CA MET A 393 33.24 12.66 -8.28
C MET A 393 33.19 11.14 -8.41
N ALA A 394 34.24 10.53 -8.98
CA ALA A 394 34.30 9.09 -9.18
C ALA A 394 34.22 8.33 -7.85
N LEU A 395 34.96 8.76 -6.83
CA LEU A 395 34.94 8.14 -5.50
C LEU A 395 33.61 8.34 -4.77
N VAL A 396 33.03 9.54 -4.88
CA VAL A 396 31.73 9.87 -4.29
C VAL A 396 30.64 8.98 -4.86
N VAL A 397 30.61 8.74 -6.17
CA VAL A 397 29.63 7.83 -6.79
C VAL A 397 29.75 6.41 -6.27
N VAL A 398 30.96 5.88 -6.11
CA VAL A 398 31.20 4.53 -5.55
C VAL A 398 30.68 4.45 -4.12
N LEU A 399 31.02 5.42 -3.28
CA LEU A 399 30.63 5.44 -1.87
C LEU A 399 29.14 5.69 -1.69
N ALA A 400 28.55 6.61 -2.46
CA ALA A 400 27.13 6.90 -2.43
C ALA A 400 26.30 5.65 -2.76
N LYS A 401 26.67 4.90 -3.82
CA LYS A 401 25.99 3.63 -4.15
C LYS A 401 26.17 2.57 -3.07
N THR A 402 27.35 2.49 -2.46
CA THR A 402 27.62 1.58 -1.35
C THR A 402 26.74 1.90 -0.14
N ILE A 403 26.63 3.18 0.22
CA ILE A 403 25.80 3.66 1.33
C ILE A 403 24.31 3.47 1.02
N GLY A 404 23.86 3.85 -0.17
CA GLY A 404 22.48 3.69 -0.60
C GLY A 404 22.05 2.22 -0.66
N CYS A 405 22.98 1.31 -0.91
CA CYS A 405 22.72 -0.12 -0.78
C CYS A 405 22.66 -0.58 0.68
N PHE A 406 23.55 -0.08 1.53
CA PHE A 406 23.73 -0.59 2.90
C PHE A 406 22.66 -0.09 3.87
N LEU A 407 22.25 1.18 3.77
CA LEU A 407 21.33 1.81 4.72
C LEU A 407 19.94 1.13 4.78
N PRO A 408 19.26 0.82 3.66
CA PRO A 408 17.96 0.14 3.73
C PRO A 408 18.05 -1.25 4.35
N ILE A 409 19.14 -1.99 4.06
CA ILE A 409 19.35 -3.32 4.64
C ILE A 409 19.62 -3.22 6.14
N LEU A 410 20.38 -2.20 6.56
CA LEU A 410 20.63 -1.94 7.97
C LEU A 410 19.33 -1.63 8.71
N ALA A 411 18.44 -0.83 8.14
CA ALA A 411 17.10 -0.58 8.70
C ALA A 411 16.31 -1.87 8.88
N LYS A 412 16.24 -2.71 7.83
CA LYS A 412 15.57 -4.02 7.91
C LYS A 412 16.14 -4.91 9.03
N ALA A 413 17.46 -4.89 9.22
CA ALA A 413 18.11 -5.65 10.28
C ALA A 413 17.73 -5.17 11.70
N PHE A 414 17.42 -3.88 11.86
CA PHE A 414 16.90 -3.30 13.10
C PHE A 414 15.38 -3.33 13.21
N LYS A 415 14.67 -4.02 12.30
CA LYS A 415 13.21 -4.04 12.21
C LYS A 415 12.58 -2.65 12.01
N LEU A 416 13.32 -1.77 11.33
CA LEU A 416 12.80 -0.51 10.83
C LEU A 416 12.40 -0.68 9.37
N ASP A 417 11.42 0.09 8.95
CA ASP A 417 10.97 0.14 7.56
C ASP A 417 12.11 0.63 6.64
N PRO A 418 12.52 -0.17 5.64
CA PRO A 418 13.56 0.22 4.69
C PRO A 418 13.19 1.40 3.79
N ALA A 419 11.90 1.62 3.49
CA ALA A 419 11.42 2.72 2.64
C ALA A 419 11.78 4.08 3.24
N MET A 420 11.76 4.19 4.57
CA MET A 420 12.17 5.40 5.30
C MET A 420 13.65 5.77 5.10
N MET A 421 14.49 4.81 4.69
CA MET A 421 15.92 5.04 4.44
C MET A 421 16.20 5.49 3.00
N ALA A 422 15.20 5.83 2.19
CA ALA A 422 15.41 6.24 0.81
C ALA A 422 15.59 7.76 0.64
N GLY A 423 15.97 8.13 -0.59
CA GLY A 423 15.85 9.50 -1.09
C GLY A 423 16.51 10.56 -0.19
N PRO A 424 15.74 11.49 0.41
CA PRO A 424 16.30 12.65 1.13
C PRO A 424 17.21 12.33 2.33
N LEU A 425 16.97 11.22 3.03
CA LEU A 425 17.81 10.85 4.17
C LEU A 425 19.20 10.41 3.70
N ILE A 426 19.26 9.67 2.59
CA ILE A 426 20.51 9.25 1.97
C ILE A 426 21.29 10.44 1.46
N THR A 427 20.64 11.37 0.76
CA THR A 427 21.33 12.54 0.19
C THR A 427 22.04 13.32 1.29
N THR A 428 21.41 13.51 2.44
CA THR A 428 22.03 14.17 3.60
C THR A 428 23.31 13.46 4.07
N VAL A 429 23.25 12.13 4.24
CA VAL A 429 24.42 11.34 4.68
C VAL A 429 25.53 11.38 3.63
N VAL A 430 25.15 11.23 2.36
CA VAL A 430 26.08 11.25 1.23
C VAL A 430 26.72 12.62 1.07
N ASP A 431 26.00 13.73 1.26
CA ASP A 431 26.51 15.09 1.15
C ASP A 431 27.68 15.33 2.11
N VAL A 432 27.51 14.95 3.37
CA VAL A 432 28.56 15.09 4.39
C VAL A 432 29.83 14.34 3.97
N ILE A 433 29.67 13.09 3.54
CA ILE A 433 30.78 12.23 3.13
C ILE A 433 31.43 12.74 1.84
N ALA A 434 30.61 13.19 0.89
CA ALA A 434 31.05 13.71 -0.40
C ALA A 434 31.90 14.98 -0.23
N LEU A 435 31.46 15.90 0.62
CA LEU A 435 32.22 17.10 0.96
C LEU A 435 33.54 16.78 1.64
N ILE A 436 33.57 15.81 2.57
CA ILE A 436 34.81 15.38 3.22
C ILE A 436 35.80 14.85 2.17
N ILE A 437 35.37 13.96 1.28
CA ILE A 437 36.22 13.39 0.22
C ILE A 437 36.74 14.50 -0.69
N TYR A 438 35.82 15.35 -1.16
CA TYR A 438 36.13 16.42 -2.09
C TYR A 438 37.16 17.39 -1.54
N PHE A 439 36.94 17.93 -0.34
CA PHE A 439 37.89 18.88 0.23
C PHE A 439 39.20 18.22 0.65
N THR A 440 39.19 16.96 1.07
CA THR A 440 40.43 16.21 1.36
C THR A 440 41.28 16.06 0.10
N LEU A 441 40.68 15.68 -1.03
CA LEU A 441 41.40 15.56 -2.30
C LEU A 441 41.84 16.91 -2.85
N ALA A 442 41.01 17.95 -2.72
CA ALA A 442 41.39 19.30 -3.09
C ALA A 442 42.59 19.79 -2.26
N ALA A 443 42.63 19.52 -0.95
CA ALA A 443 43.79 19.84 -0.12
C ALA A 443 45.06 19.05 -0.52
N ILE A 444 44.94 17.83 -1.05
CA ILE A 444 46.10 17.02 -1.47
C ILE A 444 46.63 17.43 -2.85
N PHE A 445 45.73 17.79 -3.78
CA PHE A 445 46.12 18.07 -5.16
C PHE A 445 46.40 19.54 -5.46
N VAL A 446 45.79 20.46 -4.70
CA VAL A 446 45.80 21.89 -5.03
C VAL A 446 46.67 22.71 -4.07
N LEU A 447 46.83 22.28 -2.81
CA LEU A 447 47.84 22.78 -1.88
C LEU A 447 49.07 21.87 -1.93
#